data_AF-A0A1W1I6H6-F1
#
_entry.id   AF-A0A1W1I6H6-F1
#
_cell.length_a   1.000
_cell.length_b   1.000
_cell.length_c   1.000
_cell.angle_alpha   90.00
_cell.angle_beta   90.00
_cell.angle_gamma   90.00
#
_symmetry.space_group_name_H-M   'P 1'
#
loop_
_entity.id
_entity.type
_entity.pdbx_description
1 polymer ?
#
loop_
_entity_poly.entity_id
_entity_poly.type
_entity_poly.pdbx_seq_one_letter_code
_entity_poly.pdbx_strand_id
1 'polypeptide(L)'
;MTAADSCSACRASGIPLMKLSLGKDFFGRTYDRLSPSSDQSPMWFCEGCSMQKNLQRDFRDIRAEHDKLAAGQHSELSNQEAFQRATLRLREIVAILGGSSGQSTLLNAADVKSLIDRFQTTTMRA
;
A
#
# COMPACT_ATOMS: atom_id res chain seq x y z
N MET A 1 14.39 -22.35 12.45
CA MET A 1 13.45 -21.28 12.04
C MET A 1 12.17 -21.52 12.80
N THR A 2 11.89 -20.74 13.84
CA THR A 2 10.57 -20.78 14.51
C THR A 2 9.55 -20.26 13.52
N ALA A 3 8.56 -21.08 13.16
CA ALA A 3 7.40 -20.61 12.43
C ALA A 3 6.74 -19.51 13.28
N ALA A 4 6.25 -18.45 12.67
CA ALA A 4 5.40 -17.53 13.40
C ALA A 4 4.10 -18.26 13.77
N ASP A 5 3.74 -18.26 15.04
CA ASP A 5 2.52 -18.93 15.52
C ASP A 5 1.30 -18.00 15.47
N SER A 6 1.51 -16.70 15.19
CA SER A 6 0.46 -15.70 15.12
C SER A 6 0.73 -14.63 14.08
N CYS A 7 -0.35 -14.06 13.53
CA CYS A 7 -0.28 -12.93 12.62
C CYS A 7 0.32 -11.70 13.33
N SER A 8 1.34 -11.09 12.73
CA SER A 8 2.01 -9.90 13.26
C SER A 8 1.13 -8.65 13.32
N ALA A 9 -0.03 -8.62 12.65
CA ALA A 9 -0.97 -7.49 12.67
C ALA A 9 -2.16 -7.73 13.61
N CYS A 10 -2.89 -8.83 13.46
CA CYS A 10 -4.11 -9.09 14.25
C CYS A 10 -3.92 -10.08 15.40
N ARG A 11 -2.70 -10.63 15.58
CA ARG A 11 -2.36 -11.63 16.61
C ARG A 11 -3.13 -12.94 16.54
N ALA A 12 -3.97 -13.15 15.52
CA ALA A 12 -4.67 -14.41 15.31
C ALA A 12 -3.67 -15.56 15.13
N SER A 13 -3.90 -16.66 15.82
CA SER A 13 -3.08 -17.88 15.84
C SER A 13 -3.84 -19.08 15.28
N GLY A 14 -3.14 -20.16 14.94
CA GLY A 14 -3.76 -21.38 14.42
C GLY A 14 -4.34 -21.24 13.01
N ILE A 15 -3.92 -20.21 12.28
CA ILE A 15 -4.32 -19.94 10.89
C ILE A 15 -3.09 -19.92 9.98
N PRO A 16 -3.22 -20.24 8.68
CA PRO A 16 -2.12 -20.12 7.73
C PRO A 16 -1.55 -18.70 7.71
N LEU A 17 -0.23 -18.60 7.85
CA LEU A 17 0.50 -17.34 7.75
C LEU A 17 1.40 -17.34 6.53
N MET A 18 1.52 -16.18 5.91
CA MET A 18 2.38 -15.95 4.76
C MET A 18 3.36 -14.82 5.06
N LYS A 19 4.58 -14.97 4.55
CA LYS A 19 5.59 -13.91 4.60
C LYS A 19 5.23 -12.85 3.56
N LEU A 20 5.22 -11.59 3.97
CA LEU A 20 5.01 -10.48 3.04
C LEU A 20 6.32 -10.21 2.28
N SER A 21 6.34 -10.48 0.97
CA SER A 21 7.46 -10.13 0.11
C SER A 21 7.34 -8.68 -0.38
N LEU A 22 8.43 -7.91 -0.28
CA LEU A 22 8.42 -6.51 -0.69
C LEU A 22 8.52 -6.35 -2.22
N GLY A 23 9.33 -7.15 -2.92
CA GLY A 23 9.33 -7.20 -4.40
C GLY A 23 9.46 -5.82 -5.08
N LYS A 24 8.34 -5.29 -5.56
CA LYS A 24 8.23 -4.00 -6.25
C LYS A 24 7.17 -3.11 -5.60
N ASP A 25 7.32 -1.80 -5.77
CA ASP A 25 6.31 -0.80 -5.44
C ASP A 25 5.20 -0.73 -6.48
N PHE A 26 4.20 0.10 -6.21
CA PHE A 26 3.07 0.30 -7.12
C PHE A 26 3.48 0.71 -8.55
N PHE A 27 4.63 1.40 -8.69
CA PHE A 27 5.15 1.87 -9.96
C PHE A 27 6.12 0.87 -10.62
N GLY A 28 6.31 -0.31 -10.04
CA GLY A 28 7.18 -1.36 -10.57
C GLY A 28 8.66 -1.20 -10.23
N ARG A 29 9.01 -0.20 -9.43
CA ARG A 29 10.38 -0.01 -8.93
C ARG A 29 10.67 -1.08 -7.90
N THR A 30 11.82 -1.74 -8.00
CA THR A 30 12.26 -2.68 -6.95
C THR A 30 12.32 -1.91 -5.65
N TYR A 31 11.73 -2.46 -4.58
CA TYR A 31 11.97 -1.86 -3.27
C TYR A 31 13.47 -1.96 -3.00
N ASP A 32 14.15 -0.82 -2.91
CA ASP A 32 15.54 -0.74 -2.44
C ASP A 32 15.58 -0.89 -0.91
N ARG A 33 14.94 -1.96 -0.46
CA ARG A 33 15.28 -2.66 0.75
C ARG A 33 15.80 -3.98 0.24
N LEU A 34 17.07 -3.97 -0.18
CA LEU A 34 17.95 -4.99 0.35
C LEU A 34 17.67 -5.00 1.85
N SER A 35 16.71 -5.81 2.31
CA SER A 35 16.63 -6.17 3.71
C SER A 35 18.05 -6.59 4.02
N PRO A 36 18.80 -5.87 4.89
CA PRO A 36 20.08 -6.38 5.27
C PRO A 36 19.81 -7.81 5.75
N SER A 37 20.72 -8.74 5.45
CA SER A 37 20.59 -10.16 5.84
C SER A 37 20.32 -10.35 7.35
N SER A 38 20.38 -9.26 8.13
CA SER A 38 19.94 -9.05 9.50
C SER A 38 18.47 -8.62 9.68
N ASP A 39 17.55 -8.91 8.75
CA ASP A 39 16.09 -8.83 8.99
C ASP A 39 15.69 -9.94 9.99
N GLN A 40 16.14 -9.78 11.24
CA GLN A 40 16.09 -10.78 12.30
C GLN A 40 14.66 -11.06 12.78
N SER A 41 13.66 -10.35 12.25
CA SER A 41 12.25 -10.55 12.55
C SER A 41 11.39 -10.52 11.28
N PRO A 42 11.39 -11.59 10.47
CA PRO A 42 10.44 -11.68 9.36
C PRO A 42 9.01 -11.58 9.91
N MET A 43 8.25 -10.62 9.37
CA MET A 43 6.85 -10.42 9.74
C MET A 43 5.95 -11.38 8.94
N TRP A 44 4.99 -11.99 9.63
CA TRP A 44 4.09 -13.00 9.06
C TRP A 44 2.65 -12.55 9.23
N PHE A 45 1.86 -12.64 8.15
CA PHE A 45 0.49 -12.14 8.16
C PHE A 45 -0.48 -13.24 7.75
N CYS A 46 -1.68 -13.23 8.34
CA CYS A 46 -2.78 -13.98 7.75
C CYS A 46 -3.18 -13.36 6.41
N GLU A 47 -3.96 -14.08 5.60
CA GLU A 47 -4.38 -13.63 4.28
C GLU A 47 -5.01 -12.21 4.30
N GLY A 48 -5.98 -11.97 5.18
CA GLY A 48 -6.64 -10.66 5.30
C GLY A 48 -5.67 -9.53 5.68
N CYS A 49 -4.77 -9.75 6.63
CA CYS A 49 -3.78 -8.75 7.02
C CYS A 49 -2.71 -8.54 5.96
N SER A 50 -2.34 -9.58 5.21
CA SER A 50 -1.42 -9.51 4.08
C SER A 50 -1.99 -8.63 2.97
N MET A 51 -3.27 -8.85 2.62
CA MET A 51 -4.00 -8.01 1.67
C MET A 51 -4.05 -6.56 2.15
N GLN A 52 -4.44 -6.30 3.40
CA GLN A 52 -4.47 -4.94 3.94
C GLN A 52 -3.09 -4.27 3.93
N LYS A 53 -2.02 -5.02 4.22
CA LYS A 53 -0.65 -4.52 4.10
C LYS A 53 -0.29 -4.14 2.66
N ASN A 54 -0.74 -4.91 1.67
CA ASN A 54 -0.53 -4.55 0.27
C ASN A 54 -1.28 -3.27 -0.11
N LEU A 55 -2.54 -3.12 0.28
CA LEU A 55 -3.31 -1.89 0.05
C LEU A 55 -2.66 -0.67 0.72
N GLN A 56 -2.19 -0.83 1.96
CA GLN A 56 -1.47 0.23 2.69
C GLN A 56 -0.20 0.66 1.94
N ARG A 57 0.52 -0.27 1.33
CA ARG A 57 1.75 0.02 0.58
C ARG A 57 1.43 0.77 -0.71
N ASP A 58 0.48 0.29 -1.50
CA ASP A 58 0.05 0.96 -2.72
C ASP A 58 -0.38 2.40 -2.42
N PHE A 59 -1.20 2.59 -1.38
CA PHE A 59 -1.62 3.92 -0.94
C PHE A 59 -0.44 4.82 -0.59
N ARG A 60 0.53 4.33 0.20
CA ARG A 60 1.70 5.12 0.60
C ARG A 60 2.56 5.48 -0.60
N ASP A 61 2.78 4.55 -1.51
CA ASP A 61 3.63 4.75 -2.68
C ASP A 61 2.98 5.79 -3.61
N ILE A 62 1.67 5.68 -3.86
CA ILE A 62 0.89 6.65 -4.64
C ILE A 62 0.91 8.04 -3.98
N ARG A 63 0.68 8.11 -2.67
CA ARG A 63 0.70 9.38 -1.91
C ARG A 63 2.06 10.07 -2.03
N ALA A 64 3.15 9.32 -1.87
CA ALA A 64 4.49 9.88 -1.94
C ALA A 64 4.78 10.48 -3.32
N GLU A 65 4.36 9.82 -4.40
CA GLU A 65 4.46 10.38 -5.75
C GLU A 65 3.54 11.59 -5.95
N HIS A 66 2.34 11.60 -5.37
CA HIS A 66 1.44 12.76 -5.45
C HIS A 66 2.05 13.98 -4.76
N ASP A 67 2.63 13.78 -3.58
CA ASP A 67 3.29 14.84 -2.82
C ASP A 67 4.51 15.41 -3.61
N LYS A 68 5.27 14.57 -4.33
CA LYS A 68 6.33 15.01 -5.26
C LYS A 68 5.76 15.85 -6.41
N LEU A 69 4.71 15.36 -7.06
CA LEU A 69 4.06 16.04 -8.19
C LEU A 69 3.53 17.42 -7.76
N ALA A 70 2.88 17.50 -6.59
CA ALA A 70 2.38 18.75 -6.02
C ALA A 70 3.51 19.73 -5.67
N ALA A 71 4.69 19.23 -5.28
CA ALA A 71 5.88 20.03 -5.04
C ALA A 71 6.65 20.41 -6.33
N GLY A 72 6.17 20.03 -7.52
CA GLY A 72 6.86 20.26 -8.80
C GLY A 72 8.13 19.44 -8.98
N GLN A 73 8.30 18.36 -8.22
CA GLN A 73 9.43 17.44 -8.33
C GLN A 73 9.15 16.38 -9.41
N HIS A 74 10.20 15.67 -9.83
CA HIS A 74 10.04 14.52 -10.71
C HIS A 74 9.19 13.44 -10.02
N SER A 75 8.09 13.05 -10.66
CA SER A 75 7.17 12.04 -10.16
C SER A 75 6.79 11.04 -11.26
N GLU A 76 6.61 9.79 -10.86
CA GLU A 76 6.01 8.76 -11.73
C GLU A 76 4.58 9.13 -12.15
N LEU A 77 3.87 9.93 -11.35
CA LEU A 77 2.52 10.40 -11.67
C LEU A 77 2.47 11.50 -12.73
N SER A 78 3.62 12.01 -13.18
CA SER A 78 3.67 12.86 -14.38
C SER A 78 3.34 12.07 -15.65
N ASN A 79 3.44 10.73 -15.61
CA ASN A 79 2.98 9.86 -16.68
C ASN A 79 1.45 9.62 -16.58
N GLN A 80 0.73 9.87 -17.68
CA GLN A 80 -0.74 9.76 -17.72
C GLN A 80 -1.26 8.35 -17.40
N GLU A 81 -0.60 7.30 -17.89
CA GLU A 81 -0.99 5.91 -17.61
C GLU A 81 -0.80 5.60 -16.12
N ALA A 82 0.34 5.98 -15.55
CA ALA A 82 0.62 5.79 -14.13
C ALA A 82 -0.40 6.55 -13.25
N PHE A 83 -0.76 7.78 -13.65
CA PHE A 83 -1.77 8.58 -12.96
C PHE A 83 -3.16 7.94 -13.00
N GLN A 84 -3.58 7.43 -14.17
CA GLN A 84 -4.86 6.73 -14.33
C GLN A 84 -4.91 5.44 -13.50
N ARG A 85 -3.84 4.63 -13.53
CA ARG A 85 -3.74 3.42 -12.70
C ARG A 85 -3.80 3.75 -11.22
N ALA A 86 -3.08 4.78 -10.77
CA ALA A 86 -3.12 5.22 -9.38
C ALA A 86 -4.53 5.66 -8.97
N THR A 87 -5.22 6.42 -9.81
CA THR A 87 -6.60 6.86 -9.57
C THR A 87 -7.55 5.66 -9.43
N LEU A 88 -7.47 4.68 -10.34
CA LEU A 88 -8.27 3.46 -10.26
C LEU A 88 -7.97 2.70 -8.96
N ARG A 89 -6.68 2.54 -8.63
CA ARG A 89 -6.25 1.82 -7.43
C ARG A 89 -6.79 2.45 -6.15
N LEU A 90 -6.79 3.77 -6.04
CA LEU A 90 -7.34 4.46 -4.87
C LEU A 90 -8.85 4.20 -4.72
N ARG A 91 -9.61 4.16 -5.83
CA ARG A 91 -11.05 3.83 -5.80
C ARG A 91 -11.29 2.38 -5.36
N GLU A 92 -10.49 1.43 -5.86
CA GLU A 92 -10.53 0.04 -5.42
C GLU A 92 -10.26 -0.09 -3.92
N ILE A 93 -9.23 0.59 -3.42
CA ILE A 93 -8.89 0.59 -2.00
C ILE A 93 -10.08 1.07 -1.16
N VAL A 94 -10.73 2.17 -1.54
CA VAL A 94 -11.93 2.66 -0.82
C VAL A 94 -13.06 1.64 -0.85
N ALA A 95 -13.32 1.01 -2.00
CA ALA A 95 -14.36 -0.01 -2.12
C ALA A 95 -14.08 -1.23 -1.23
N ILE A 96 -12.83 -1.72 -1.20
CA ILE A 96 -12.42 -2.85 -0.36
C ILE A 96 -12.55 -2.50 1.13
N LEU A 97 -12.14 -1.29 1.53
CA LEU A 97 -12.29 -0.83 2.91
C LEU A 97 -13.75 -0.66 3.32
N GLY A 98 -14.64 -0.27 2.39
CA GLY A 98 -16.07 -0.14 2.64
C GLY A 98 -16.83 -1.47 2.72
N GLY A 99 -16.37 -2.51 2.01
CA GLY A 99 -16.95 -3.85 2.05
C GLY A 99 -16.42 -4.76 3.15
N SER A 100 -15.28 -4.39 3.77
CA SER A 100 -14.68 -5.19 4.85
C SER A 100 -15.43 -4.97 6.17
N SER A 101 -16.04 -6.02 6.71
CA SER A 101 -16.74 -6.03 8.00
C SER A 101 -15.85 -5.76 9.22
N GLY A 102 -14.54 -5.55 9.01
CA GLY A 102 -13.59 -5.06 10.01
C GLY A 102 -12.85 -3.84 9.47
N GLN A 103 -12.92 -2.73 10.21
CA GLN A 103 -12.09 -1.56 9.97
C GLN A 103 -10.62 -2.00 9.85
N SER A 104 -9.96 -1.65 8.74
CA SER A 104 -8.52 -1.93 8.64
C SER A 104 -7.78 -1.08 9.67
N THR A 105 -7.05 -1.71 10.57
CA THR A 105 -6.16 -1.01 11.52
C THR A 105 -4.91 -0.44 10.84
N LEU A 106 -4.69 -0.79 9.58
CA LEU A 106 -3.51 -0.43 8.80
C LEU A 106 -3.76 0.72 7.82
N LEU A 107 -5.01 0.93 7.42
CA LEU A 107 -5.36 1.91 6.40
C LEU A 107 -6.73 2.52 6.67
N ASN A 108 -6.78 3.84 6.80
CA ASN A 108 -7.99 4.60 7.07
C ASN A 108 -8.67 5.02 5.77
N ALA A 109 -9.97 4.70 5.60
CA ALA A 109 -10.74 5.08 4.43
C ALA A 109 -10.86 6.60 4.23
N ALA A 110 -10.84 7.39 5.30
CA ALA A 110 -10.87 8.85 5.22
C ALA A 110 -9.61 9.42 4.54
N ASP A 111 -8.45 8.86 4.87
CA ASP A 111 -7.16 9.28 4.28
C ASP A 111 -7.12 8.96 2.77
N VAL A 112 -7.67 7.81 2.38
CA VAL A 112 -7.75 7.42 0.96
C VAL A 112 -8.69 8.33 0.19
N LYS A 113 -9.86 8.69 0.76
CA LYS A 113 -10.79 9.65 0.16
C LYS A 113 -10.15 11.03 -0.02
N SER A 114 -9.48 11.53 1.02
CA SER A 114 -8.75 12.81 0.94
C SER A 114 -7.72 12.83 -0.19
N LEU A 115 -6.98 11.73 -0.39
CA LEU A 115 -6.04 11.63 -1.50
C LEU A 115 -6.74 11.62 -2.87
N ILE A 116 -7.89 10.92 -3.01
CA ILE A 116 -8.69 10.94 -4.25
C ILE A 116 -9.12 12.37 -4.59
N ASP A 117 -9.60 13.13 -3.61
CA ASP A 117 -10.04 14.51 -3.83
C ASP A 117 -8.86 15.39 -4.29
N ARG A 118 -7.67 15.20 -3.70
CA ARG A 118 -6.44 15.87 -4.16
C ARG A 118 -6.09 15.51 -5.61
N PHE A 119 -6.20 14.23 -5.99
CA PHE A 119 -6.00 13.80 -7.37
C PHE A 119 -6.93 14.51 -8.36
N GLN A 120 -8.21 14.70 -8.00
CA GLN A 120 -9.18 15.40 -8.86
C GLN A 120 -8.83 16.87 -9.09
N THR A 121 -8.24 17.53 -8.08
CA THR A 121 -7.78 18.92 -8.19
C THR A 121 -6.42 19.07 -8.86
N THR A 122 -5.72 17.96 -9.11
CA THR A 122 -4.39 17.97 -9.73
C THR A 122 -4.54 18.03 -11.25
N THR A 123 -4.38 19.21 -11.83
CA THR A 123 -4.32 19.35 -13.29
C THR A 123 -3.02 18.74 -13.80
N MET A 124 -3.11 17.62 -14.51
CA MET A 124 -1.98 17.12 -15.29
C MET A 124 -1.60 18.18 -16.33
N ARG A 125 -0.44 18.81 -16.17
CA ARG A 125 0.14 19.64 -17.23
C ARG A 125 0.74 18.68 -18.25
N ALA A 126 0.09 18.60 -19.41
CA ALA A 126 0.57 17.87 -20.58
C ALA A 126 1.83 18.53 -21.15
#